data_AF-A0A934ZK50-F1
#
_entry.id   AF-A0A934ZK50-F1
#
_cell.length_a   1.000
_cell.length_b   1.000
_cell.length_c   1.000
_cell.angle_alpha   90.00
_cell.angle_beta   90.00
_cell.angle_gamma   90.00
#
_symmetry.space_group_name_H-M   'P 1'
#
loop_
_entity.id
_entity.type
_entity.pdbx_description
1 polymer ?
#
loop_
_entity_poly.entity_id
_entity_poly.type
_entity_poly.pdbx_seq_one_letter_code
_entity_poly.pdbx_strand_id
1 'polypeptide(L)'
;MTSPPDGRDLDTRVVAAVETFTQQVRFNASARLIDLDPTHPASQFVLAVRPASAIPMTNIERFDGTTFYGVVPGTRLTFALDLQNRLPRMATAQRFPARVQFFGDGRANLGSQDVVIVIPGEDKSGCNDRPVELNDAGLGD
;
A
#
# COMPACT_ATOMS: atom_id res chain seq x y z
N MET A 1 -45.86 -2.76 41.03
CA MET A 1 -45.68 -3.88 40.08
C MET A 1 -44.45 -3.58 39.25
N THR A 2 -43.31 -4.14 39.62
CA THR A 2 -42.05 -4.04 38.87
C THR A 2 -41.84 -5.39 38.18
N SER A 3 -41.95 -5.40 36.85
CA SER A 3 -41.67 -6.58 36.02
C SER A 3 -40.18 -6.90 36.07
N PRO A 4 -39.76 -8.18 36.09
CA PRO A 4 -38.35 -8.53 35.98
C PRO A 4 -37.84 -8.15 34.57
N PRO A 5 -36.56 -7.74 34.43
CA PRO A 5 -35.95 -7.56 33.12
C PRO A 5 -35.74 -8.92 32.46
N ASP A 6 -36.41 -9.15 31.33
CA ASP A 6 -36.29 -10.39 30.57
C ASP A 6 -34.96 -10.40 29.80
N GLY A 7 -34.19 -11.50 29.89
CA GLY A 7 -32.83 -11.62 29.33
C GLY A 7 -32.70 -11.39 27.82
N ARG A 8 -33.82 -11.32 27.09
CA ARG A 8 -33.86 -10.96 25.66
C ARG A 8 -33.51 -9.49 25.41
N ASP A 9 -33.80 -8.59 26.35
CA ASP A 9 -33.41 -7.18 26.24
C ASP A 9 -31.92 -6.96 26.48
N LEU A 10 -31.28 -7.86 27.25
CA LEU A 10 -29.82 -7.87 27.44
C LEU A 10 -29.12 -8.42 26.20
N ASP A 11 -29.59 -9.53 25.64
CA ASP A 11 -29.01 -10.12 24.42
C ASP A 11 -29.11 -9.15 23.23
N THR A 12 -30.25 -8.48 23.05
CA THR A 12 -30.41 -7.53 21.93
C THR A 12 -29.51 -6.29 22.09
N ARG A 13 -29.28 -5.83 23.32
CA ARG A 13 -28.37 -4.70 23.60
C ARG A 13 -26.90 -5.08 23.48
N VAL A 14 -26.52 -6.29 23.89
CA VAL A 14 -25.14 -6.78 23.75
C VAL A 14 -24.83 -7.02 22.28
N VAL A 15 -25.75 -7.60 21.51
CA VAL A 15 -25.56 -7.83 20.07
C VAL A 15 -25.52 -6.50 19.31
N ALA A 16 -26.39 -5.54 19.61
CA ALA A 16 -26.31 -4.20 19.01
C ALA A 16 -25.03 -3.45 19.38
N ALA A 17 -24.51 -3.62 20.61
CA ALA A 17 -23.25 -3.02 21.04
C ALA A 17 -22.05 -3.66 20.31
N VAL A 18 -22.07 -4.97 20.07
CA VAL A 18 -21.01 -5.69 19.33
C VAL A 18 -21.07 -5.38 17.83
N GLU A 19 -22.26 -5.28 17.22
CA GLU A 19 -22.42 -4.90 15.81
C GLU A 19 -22.06 -3.42 15.54
N THR A 20 -22.27 -2.54 16.52
CA THR A 20 -21.82 -1.13 16.44
C THR A 20 -20.31 -0.99 16.60
N PHE A 21 -19.65 -1.92 17.30
CA PHE A 21 -18.21 -1.85 17.57
C PHE A 21 -17.35 -2.27 16.37
N THR A 22 -17.88 -3.03 15.42
CA THR A 22 -17.17 -3.43 14.20
C THR A 22 -17.17 -2.35 13.10
N GLN A 23 -17.90 -1.23 13.28
CA GLN A 23 -18.13 -0.23 12.23
C GLN A 23 -17.16 0.98 12.21
N GLN A 24 -16.18 1.12 13.11
CA GLN A 24 -15.46 2.41 13.21
C GLN A 24 -13.94 2.35 13.39
N VAL A 25 -13.28 1.21 13.24
CA VAL A 25 -11.81 1.23 13.20
C VAL A 25 -11.38 1.73 11.82
N ARG A 26 -11.22 3.04 11.71
CA ARG A 26 -10.56 3.71 10.57
C ARG A 26 -9.09 3.91 10.89
N PHE A 27 -8.24 3.92 9.87
CA PHE A 27 -6.80 4.13 10.02
C PHE A 27 -6.27 5.06 8.94
N ASN A 28 -5.09 5.60 9.16
CA ASN A 28 -4.38 6.39 8.15
C ASN A 28 -3.40 5.49 7.41
N ALA A 29 -3.41 5.55 6.08
CA ALA A 29 -2.53 4.74 5.25
C ALA A 29 -1.50 5.63 4.52
N SER A 30 -0.23 5.25 4.61
CA SER A 30 0.86 5.91 3.86
C SER A 30 1.80 4.86 3.29
N ALA A 31 2.68 5.27 2.37
CA ALA A 31 3.65 4.38 1.75
C ALA A 31 5.02 5.04 1.70
N ARG A 32 6.08 4.25 1.75
CA ARG A 32 7.47 4.71 1.62
C ARG A 32 8.27 3.76 0.76
N LEU A 33 9.23 4.30 0.01
CA LEU A 33 10.20 3.52 -0.73
C LEU A 33 11.37 3.14 0.17
N ILE A 34 11.81 1.89 0.08
CA ILE A 34 13.00 1.34 0.71
C ILE A 34 13.92 0.81 -0.40
N ASP A 35 15.17 1.23 -0.40
CA ASP A 35 16.17 0.72 -1.34
C ASP A 35 16.60 -0.69 -0.93
N LEU A 36 16.49 -1.66 -1.84
CA LEU A 36 16.93 -3.05 -1.58
C LEU A 36 18.41 -3.26 -1.94
N ASP A 37 18.93 -2.48 -2.89
CA ASP A 37 20.36 -2.39 -3.17
C ASP A 37 20.89 -1.01 -2.75
N PRO A 38 21.62 -0.89 -1.62
CA PRO A 38 22.18 0.38 -1.19
C PRO A 38 23.31 0.89 -2.08
N THR A 39 23.89 0.04 -2.94
CA THR A 39 24.94 0.46 -3.89
C THR A 39 24.35 1.12 -5.14
N HIS A 40 23.10 0.78 -5.47
CA HIS A 40 22.34 1.38 -6.57
C HIS A 40 20.94 1.77 -6.06
N PRO A 41 20.83 2.84 -5.26
CA PRO A 41 19.57 3.21 -4.64
C PRO A 41 18.55 3.65 -5.70
N ALA A 42 17.33 3.14 -5.62
CA ALA A 42 16.22 3.59 -6.45
C ALA A 42 15.73 4.99 -6.06
N SER A 43 15.92 5.37 -4.79
CA SER A 43 15.61 6.70 -4.26
C SER A 43 16.33 7.84 -4.98
N GLN A 44 17.38 7.56 -5.75
CA GLN A 44 18.02 8.56 -6.63
C GLN A 44 17.13 9.00 -7.80
N PHE A 45 16.09 8.23 -8.15
CA PHE A 45 15.17 8.52 -9.26
C PHE A 45 13.73 8.72 -8.81
N VAL A 46 13.33 8.09 -7.71
CA VAL A 46 11.98 8.19 -7.17
C VAL A 46 11.89 9.42 -6.26
N LEU A 47 11.04 10.37 -6.64
CA LEU A 47 10.80 11.59 -5.89
C LEU A 47 9.86 11.37 -4.70
N ALA A 48 8.81 10.56 -4.88
CA ALA A 48 7.81 10.31 -3.85
C ALA A 48 7.00 9.03 -4.13
N VAL A 49 6.44 8.46 -3.07
CA VAL A 49 5.33 7.49 -3.16
C VAL A 49 4.07 8.22 -2.69
N ARG A 50 3.10 8.46 -3.58
CA ARG A 50 1.93 9.30 -3.28
C ARG A 50 0.61 8.52 -3.36
N PRO A 51 -0.37 8.82 -2.50
CA PRO A 51 -1.75 8.42 -2.71
C PRO A 51 -2.25 8.82 -4.11
N ALA A 52 -2.84 7.87 -4.84
CA ALA A 52 -3.36 8.10 -6.19
C ALA A 52 -4.87 7.88 -6.28
N SER A 53 -5.39 6.78 -5.72
CA SER A 53 -6.83 6.49 -5.72
C SER A 53 -7.22 5.45 -4.67
N ALA A 54 -8.52 5.34 -4.39
CA ALA A 54 -9.10 4.32 -3.52
C ALA A 54 -10.36 3.73 -4.16
N ILE A 55 -10.63 2.44 -3.91
CA ILE A 55 -11.80 1.73 -4.40
C ILE A 55 -12.50 1.01 -3.23
N PRO A 56 -13.73 1.42 -2.86
CA PRO A 56 -14.42 2.63 -3.32
C PRO A 56 -13.83 3.91 -2.68
N MET A 57 -13.95 5.05 -3.38
CA MET A 57 -13.51 6.36 -2.84
C MET A 57 -14.31 6.79 -1.60
N THR A 58 -15.51 6.27 -1.39
CA THR A 58 -16.34 6.56 -0.20
C THR A 58 -15.77 5.98 1.09
N ASN A 59 -14.81 5.06 0.99
CA ASN A 59 -14.21 4.40 2.14
C ASN A 59 -12.99 5.14 2.70
N ILE A 60 -12.69 6.33 2.21
CA ILE A 60 -11.69 7.23 2.78
C ILE A 60 -12.36 8.56 3.14
N GLU A 61 -11.82 9.28 4.12
CA GLU A 61 -12.31 10.62 4.43
C GLU A 61 -11.75 11.66 3.47
N ARG A 62 -10.45 11.57 3.20
CA ARG A 62 -9.66 12.45 2.34
C ARG A 62 -8.28 11.84 2.12
N PHE A 63 -7.48 12.44 1.23
CA PHE A 63 -6.07 12.14 1.09
C PHE A 63 -5.30 13.39 0.68
N ASP A 64 -3.99 13.40 0.93
CA ASP A 64 -3.07 14.44 0.47
C ASP A 64 -1.88 13.83 -0.29
N GLY A 65 -0.82 14.61 -0.50
CA GLY A 65 0.37 14.16 -1.21
C GLY A 65 1.15 13.03 -0.55
N THR A 66 0.78 12.58 0.65
CA THR A 66 1.52 11.59 1.44
C THR A 66 0.66 10.48 2.03
N THR A 67 -0.60 10.80 2.39
CA THR A 67 -1.39 9.96 3.29
C THR A 67 -2.87 9.90 2.87
N PHE A 68 -3.46 8.70 2.92
CA PHE A 68 -4.91 8.52 2.96
C PHE A 68 -5.39 8.58 4.42
N TYR A 69 -6.41 9.38 4.69
CA TYR A 69 -6.94 9.55 6.04
C TYR A 69 -8.29 8.84 6.21
N GLY A 70 -8.48 8.22 7.37
CA GLY A 70 -9.75 7.63 7.77
C GLY A 70 -10.19 6.46 6.88
N VAL A 71 -9.23 5.64 6.44
CA VAL A 71 -9.44 4.48 5.57
C VAL A 71 -10.22 3.40 6.32
N VAL A 72 -11.30 2.92 5.71
CA VAL A 72 -12.04 1.74 6.18
C VAL A 72 -11.28 0.46 5.78
N PRO A 73 -11.07 -0.51 6.70
CA PRO A 73 -10.47 -1.80 6.37
C PRO A 73 -11.14 -2.51 5.19
N GLY A 74 -10.34 -3.19 4.36
CA GLY A 74 -10.80 -3.84 3.13
C GLY A 74 -10.86 -2.93 1.90
N THR A 75 -10.56 -1.63 2.05
CA THR A 75 -10.48 -0.70 0.92
C THR A 75 -9.23 -0.93 0.10
N ARG A 76 -9.36 -0.97 -1.23
CA ARG A 76 -8.21 -1.05 -2.13
C ARG A 76 -7.63 0.34 -2.35
N LEU A 77 -6.40 0.55 -1.91
CA LEU A 77 -5.66 1.80 -2.12
C LEU A 77 -4.65 1.64 -3.25
N THR A 78 -4.48 2.69 -4.04
CA THR A 78 -3.45 2.77 -5.09
C THR A 78 -2.51 3.92 -4.76
N PHE A 79 -1.21 3.62 -4.80
CA PHE A 79 -0.15 4.59 -4.66
C PHE A 79 0.60 4.71 -5.99
N ALA A 80 0.97 5.94 -6.36
CA ALA A 80 1.80 6.23 -7.51
C ALA A 80 3.25 6.46 -7.07
N LEU A 81 4.20 6.04 -7.92
CA LEU A 81 5.61 6.39 -7.79
C LEU A 81 5.89 7.58 -8.70
N ASP A 82 6.26 8.71 -8.12
CA ASP A 82 6.72 9.87 -8.87
C ASP A 82 8.19 9.71 -9.20
N LEU A 83 8.55 9.82 -10.47
CA LEU A 83 9.93 9.73 -10.96
C LEU A 83 10.45 11.11 -11.35
N GLN A 84 11.76 11.31 -11.23
CA GLN A 84 12.42 12.52 -11.72
C GLN A 84 12.35 12.61 -13.24
N ASN A 85 12.17 13.82 -13.76
CA ASN A 85 11.97 14.07 -15.20
C ASN A 85 13.26 13.90 -16.04
N ARG A 86 14.44 13.82 -15.41
CA ARG A 86 15.73 13.65 -16.09
C ARG A 86 16.42 12.39 -15.58
N LEU A 87 16.25 11.30 -16.29
CA LEU A 87 16.98 10.06 -16.04
C LEU A 87 18.32 10.09 -16.80
N PRO A 88 19.41 9.59 -16.21
CA PRO A 88 20.70 9.50 -16.88
C PRO A 88 20.60 8.56 -18.09
N ARG A 89 21.31 8.89 -19.17
CA ARG A 89 21.51 7.96 -20.29
C ARG A 89 22.55 6.92 -19.91
N MET A 90 22.24 5.66 -20.19
CA MET A 90 23.10 4.53 -19.83
C MET A 90 23.38 3.70 -21.08
N ALA A 91 24.61 3.21 -21.23
CA ALA A 91 24.97 2.40 -22.40
C ALA A 91 24.16 1.08 -22.45
N THR A 92 23.99 0.45 -21.29
CA THR A 92 23.19 -0.75 -21.07
C THR A 92 22.14 -0.48 -19.98
N ALA A 93 21.09 -1.29 -19.96
CA ALA A 93 20.02 -1.19 -18.97
C ALA A 93 20.56 -1.37 -17.55
N GLN A 94 20.02 -0.58 -16.64
CA GLN A 94 20.28 -0.70 -15.22
C GLN A 94 18.98 -0.94 -14.46
N ARG A 95 19.09 -1.77 -13.42
CA ARG A 95 17.95 -2.21 -12.60
C ARG A 95 18.19 -1.76 -11.17
N PHE A 96 17.19 -1.12 -10.60
CA PHE A 96 17.23 -0.55 -9.26
C PHE A 96 16.13 -1.23 -8.44
N PRO A 97 16.45 -2.33 -7.72
CA PRO A 97 15.48 -3.04 -6.91
C PRO A 97 15.12 -2.21 -5.67
N ALA A 98 13.82 -2.12 -5.41
CA ALA A 98 13.28 -1.39 -4.28
C ALA A 98 12.04 -2.08 -3.72
N ARG A 99 11.66 -1.67 -2.51
CA ARG A 99 10.46 -2.14 -1.83
C ARG A 99 9.59 -0.94 -1.48
N VAL A 100 8.33 -0.99 -1.88
CA VAL A 100 7.30 -0.08 -1.38
C VAL A 100 6.74 -0.69 -0.11
N GLN A 101 6.97 -0.05 1.03
CA GLN A 101 6.44 -0.45 2.33
C GLN A 101 5.18 0.36 2.63
N PHE A 102 4.09 -0.33 2.97
CA PHE A 102 2.81 0.29 3.33
C PHE A 102 2.64 0.34 4.85
N PHE A 103 2.15 1.48 5.34
CA PHE A 103 2.03 1.79 6.75
C PHE A 103 0.59 2.12 7.13
N GLY A 104 0.09 1.52 8.21
CA GLY A 104 -1.16 1.84 8.87
C GLY A 104 -0.88 2.55 10.18
N ASP A 105 -1.42 3.76 10.37
CA ASP A 105 -1.19 4.61 11.54
C ASP A 105 0.29 4.77 11.89
N GLY A 106 1.12 4.91 10.85
CA GLY A 106 2.57 5.10 10.97
C GLY A 106 3.37 3.82 11.25
N ARG A 107 2.75 2.64 11.29
CA ARG A 107 3.42 1.35 11.51
C ARG A 107 3.48 0.55 10.21
N ALA A 108 4.59 -0.12 9.94
CA ALA A 108 4.77 -0.96 8.74
C ALA A 108 4.00 -2.29 8.87
N ASN A 109 2.67 -2.25 8.84
CA ASN A 109 1.78 -3.38 9.12
C ASN A 109 0.79 -3.71 7.98
N LEU A 110 0.73 -2.90 6.93
CA LEU A 110 -0.18 -3.13 5.80
C LEU A 110 0.44 -4.02 4.71
N GLY A 111 1.73 -4.34 4.83
CA GLY A 111 2.49 -5.15 3.89
C GLY A 111 3.49 -4.34 3.08
N SER A 112 4.08 -5.00 2.08
CA SER A 112 5.08 -4.42 1.20
C SER A 112 5.01 -5.04 -0.18
N GLN A 113 5.49 -4.31 -1.19
CA GLN A 113 5.59 -4.80 -2.55
C GLN A 113 7.00 -4.51 -3.10
N ASP A 114 7.65 -5.54 -3.63
CA ASP A 114 8.94 -5.41 -4.31
C ASP A 114 8.71 -4.93 -5.74
N VAL A 115 9.53 -3.97 -6.16
CA VAL A 115 9.50 -3.36 -7.48
C VAL A 115 10.92 -3.25 -8.02
N VAL A 116 11.06 -3.32 -9.34
CA VAL A 116 12.34 -3.09 -10.01
C VAL A 116 12.15 -1.94 -10.97
N ILE A 117 12.85 -0.84 -10.70
CA ILE A 117 12.88 0.30 -11.63
C ILE A 117 13.95 0.00 -12.67
N VAL A 118 13.55 -0.03 -13.93
CA VAL A 118 14.46 -0.28 -15.05
C VAL A 118 14.70 1.05 -15.76
N ILE A 119 15.97 1.45 -15.83
CA ILE A 119 16.41 2.55 -16.69
C ILE A 119 16.95 1.91 -17.96
N PRO A 120 16.27 2.07 -19.11
CA PRO A 120 16.68 1.43 -20.35
C PRO A 120 18.05 1.92 -20.84
N GLY A 121 18.79 1.02 -21.48
CA GLY A 121 20.03 1.36 -22.17
C GLY A 121 19.79 1.96 -23.54
N GLU A 122 20.77 2.69 -24.06
CA GLU A 122 20.78 3.16 -25.46
C GLU A 122 20.80 1.99 -26.46
N ASP A 123 21.33 0.84 -26.04
CA ASP A 123 21.28 -0.45 -26.75
C ASP A 123 19.87 -1.06 -26.82
N LYS A 124 18.85 -0.38 -26.27
CA LYS A 124 17.45 -0.82 -26.15
C LYS A 124 17.24 -1.99 -25.20
N SER A 125 18.24 -2.38 -24.43
CA SER A 125 18.04 -3.32 -23.33
C SER A 125 17.08 -2.73 -22.29
N GLY A 126 16.30 -3.57 -21.62
CA GLY A 126 15.31 -3.15 -20.63
C GLY A 126 13.98 -2.61 -21.20
N CYS A 127 13.86 -2.33 -22.50
CA CYS A 127 12.59 -1.90 -23.11
C CYS A 127 11.59 -3.04 -23.33
N ASN A 128 12.09 -4.28 -23.50
CA ASN A 128 11.28 -5.46 -23.85
C ASN A 128 11.32 -6.55 -22.77
N ASP A 129 11.92 -6.25 -21.62
CA ASP A 129 11.87 -7.16 -20.49
C ASP A 129 10.43 -7.17 -19.98
N ARG A 130 9.72 -8.30 -20.15
CA ARG A 130 8.41 -8.46 -19.52
C ARG A 130 8.56 -8.17 -18.02
N PRO A 131 7.61 -7.46 -17.38
CA PRO A 131 7.61 -7.34 -15.94
C PRO A 131 7.79 -8.74 -15.35
N VAL A 132 8.82 -8.92 -14.52
CA VAL A 132 9.04 -10.19 -13.82
C VAL A 132 7.80 -10.40 -12.96
N GLU A 133 6.92 -11.32 -13.37
CA GLU A 133 5.92 -11.87 -12.47
C GLU A 133 6.68 -12.58 -11.37
N LEU A 134 6.84 -11.92 -10.22
CA LEU A 134 7.22 -12.56 -8.97
C LEU A 134 6.04 -13.42 -8.50
N ASN A 135 5.80 -14.53 -9.18
CA ASN A 135 4.94 -15.60 -8.72
C ASN A 135 5.78 -16.89 -8.60
N ASP A 136 5.84 -17.36 -7.36
CA ASP A 136 6.04 -18.73 -6.89
C ASP A 136 7.41 -19.44 -7.04
N ALA A 137 8.10 -19.52 -5.91
CA ALA A 137 8.71 -20.75 -5.41
C ALA A 137 8.43 -20.83 -3.90
N GLY A 138 7.79 -21.83 -3.31
CA GLY A 138 7.22 -23.08 -3.80
C GLY A 138 6.70 -23.84 -2.57
N LEU A 139 5.48 -24.35 -2.64
CA LEU A 139 4.97 -25.43 -1.79
C LEU A 139 5.25 -26.75 -2.52
N GLY A 140 5.85 -27.71 -1.80
CA GLY A 140 6.14 -29.09 -2.22
C GLY A 140 7.46 -29.54 -1.56
N ASP A 141 7.53 -30.55 -0.69
CA ASP A 141 6.58 -31.57 -0.21
C ASP A 141 6.60 -31.65 1.33
#